data_AF-A0A7T3UYY6-F1
#
_entry.id   AF-A0A7T3UYY6-F1
#
_cell.length_a   1.000
_cell.length_b   1.000
_cell.length_c   1.000
_cell.angle_alpha   90.00
_cell.angle_beta   90.00
_cell.angle_gamma   90.00
#
_symmetry.space_group_name_H-M   'P 1'
#
loop_
_entity.id
_entity.type
_entity.pdbx_description
1 polymer ?
#
loop_
_entity_poly.entity_id
_entity_poly.type
_entity_poly.pdbx_seq_one_letter_code
_entity_poly.pdbx_strand_id
1 'polypeptide(L)'
;RLGRRTSIDWFGWGVPWRAGSRPSTWANYVNEFSLGTWACVILAYLLFVATLYCFESDRSREALAACVLYAYAMLMEQESKVKNNTTHLRIFLTNWLWYCLIITTAYRASLGSFMTVPAHANDFNSMTDILKSELNIVGGPDVLKIIQETAKSTDISRKFLKRYRTLQPGDFESIMNRTVVSRDIAVFAVKRFMYYHSRPQARLIKVKIPFRLIPGCLLRAHTTQLLVQRNSHLHNSLNKVLTRLFETGIIDHFIMHLGSNRLLPAEKIKGRPLRMKLIWCTFFILVAGQVISFIVFLLEVKYPSKIKHGVIKVKPRVDLMKQPQWKRQSRNFGQRHFYMGQYLW
;
A
#
# COMPACT_ATOMS: atom_id res chain seq x y z
N ARG A 1 -51.04 6.07 10.66
CA ARG A 1 -49.71 5.54 11.07
C ARG A 1 -49.08 4.55 10.04
N LEU A 2 -49.57 4.45 8.79
CA LEU A 2 -49.17 3.38 7.84
C LEU A 2 -48.16 3.77 6.72
N GLY A 3 -47.61 4.99 6.70
CA GLY A 3 -46.62 5.38 5.68
C GLY A 3 -45.19 4.85 5.91
N ARG A 4 -44.99 3.90 6.83
CA ARG A 4 -43.68 3.70 7.46
C ARG A 4 -42.66 2.88 6.67
N ARG A 5 -42.98 2.36 5.48
CA ARG A 5 -42.00 1.70 4.58
C ARG A 5 -42.36 1.80 3.10
N THR A 6 -42.74 2.98 2.61
CA THR A 6 -42.50 3.22 1.17
C THR A 6 -40.99 3.20 0.97
N SER A 7 -40.51 2.60 -0.12
CA SER A 7 -39.07 2.44 -0.36
C SER A 7 -38.36 3.80 -0.20
N ILE A 8 -37.36 3.85 0.68
CA ILE A 8 -36.60 5.07 0.98
C ILE A 8 -35.37 5.08 0.09
N ASP A 9 -35.25 6.13 -0.70
CA ASP A 9 -34.09 6.42 -1.51
C ASP A 9 -33.10 7.28 -0.73
N TRP A 10 -31.83 7.06 -1.08
CA TRP A 10 -30.71 7.67 -0.41
C TRP A 10 -30.03 8.59 -1.40
N PHE A 11 -30.07 9.89 -1.11
CA PHE A 11 -29.27 10.87 -1.81
C PHE A 11 -27.88 10.90 -1.21
N GLY A 12 -26.88 10.93 -2.09
CA GLY A 12 -25.49 10.98 -1.70
C GLY A 12 -24.61 11.47 -2.83
N TRP A 13 -23.33 11.68 -2.50
CA TRP A 13 -22.32 12.04 -3.48
C TRP A 13 -21.76 10.80 -4.16
N GLY A 14 -21.90 10.76 -5.48
CA GLY A 14 -21.18 9.87 -6.38
C GLY A 14 -19.89 10.50 -6.86
N VAL A 15 -18.78 9.82 -6.61
CA VAL A 15 -17.46 10.21 -7.09
C VAL A 15 -16.90 9.10 -7.98
N PRO A 16 -15.99 9.40 -8.91
CA PRO A 16 -15.33 8.36 -9.68
C PRO A 16 -14.61 7.38 -8.76
N TRP A 17 -14.55 6.11 -9.15
CA TRP A 17 -13.85 5.09 -8.36
C TRP A 17 -12.37 5.45 -8.21
N ARG A 18 -11.83 5.42 -6.98
CA ARG A 18 -10.43 5.77 -6.65
C ARG A 18 -10.02 7.18 -7.09
N ALA A 19 -10.88 8.17 -6.86
CA ALA A 19 -10.65 9.55 -7.26
C ALA A 19 -9.78 10.37 -6.26
N GLY A 20 -9.37 9.81 -5.12
CA GLY A 20 -8.49 10.51 -4.20
C GLY A 20 -7.04 10.60 -4.69
N SER A 21 -6.18 11.20 -3.85
CA SER A 21 -4.76 11.26 -4.14
C SER A 21 -4.15 9.86 -4.18
N ARG A 22 -3.36 9.60 -5.22
CA ARG A 22 -2.58 8.36 -5.29
C ARG A 22 -1.47 8.44 -4.24
N PRO A 23 -1.28 7.40 -3.42
CA PRO A 23 -0.14 7.37 -2.51
C PRO A 23 1.17 7.49 -3.30
N SER A 24 2.15 8.16 -2.71
CA SER A 24 3.47 8.26 -3.33
C SER A 24 4.08 6.87 -3.46
N THR A 25 4.84 6.64 -4.53
CA THR A 25 5.47 5.33 -4.76
C THR A 25 6.48 5.00 -3.66
N TRP A 26 7.07 6.03 -3.03
CA TRP A 26 7.98 5.96 -1.90
C TRP A 26 7.33 5.42 -0.62
N ALA A 27 6.07 5.78 -0.37
CA ALA A 27 5.35 5.35 0.82
C ALA A 27 5.26 3.81 0.90
N ASN A 28 5.20 3.13 -0.24
CA ASN A 28 5.08 1.67 -0.28
C ASN A 28 6.31 0.95 0.29
N TYR A 29 7.51 1.54 0.22
CA TYR A 29 8.74 0.88 0.69
C TYR A 29 9.00 1.06 2.18
N VAL A 30 8.59 2.23 2.73
CA VAL A 30 8.87 2.64 4.11
C VAL A 30 7.70 2.31 5.04
N ASN A 31 6.46 2.47 4.57
CA ASN A 31 5.26 2.23 5.39
C ASN A 31 4.86 0.75 5.46
N GLU A 32 5.70 -0.15 4.94
CA GLU A 32 5.53 -1.59 5.06
C GLU A 32 5.55 -2.02 6.54
N PHE A 33 6.60 -1.59 7.24
CA PHE A 33 6.71 -1.77 8.67
C PHE A 33 6.23 -0.52 9.40
N SER A 34 5.54 -0.75 10.51
CA SER A 34 5.16 0.33 11.40
C SER A 34 6.40 1.04 11.92
N LEU A 35 6.27 2.32 12.29
CA LEU A 35 7.36 3.08 12.89
C LEU A 35 7.96 2.36 14.12
N GLY A 36 7.12 1.69 14.91
CA GLY A 36 7.56 0.89 16.06
C GLY A 36 8.42 -0.31 15.66
N THR A 37 8.04 -1.03 14.61
CA THR A 37 8.82 -2.16 14.08
C THR A 37 10.19 -1.69 13.58
N TRP A 38 10.25 -0.58 12.86
CA TRP A 38 11.52 0.02 12.43
C TRP A 38 12.41 0.39 13.62
N ALA A 39 11.84 0.99 14.67
CA ALA A 39 12.57 1.30 15.89
C ALA A 39 13.13 0.03 16.56
N CYS A 40 12.36 -1.05 16.61
CA CYS A 40 12.83 -2.35 17.14
C CYS A 40 13.96 -2.95 16.30
N VAL A 41 13.90 -2.86 14.96
CA VAL A 41 14.97 -3.35 14.07
C VAL A 41 16.27 -2.57 14.31
N ILE A 42 16.18 -1.24 14.39
CA ILE A 42 17.34 -0.38 14.68
C ILE A 42 17.90 -0.70 16.06
N LEU A 43 17.04 -0.84 17.08
CA LEU A 43 17.47 -1.19 18.42
C LEU A 43 18.17 -2.55 18.47
N ALA A 44 17.60 -3.58 17.83
CA ALA A 44 18.20 -4.91 17.76
C ALA A 44 19.57 -4.87 17.07
N TYR A 45 19.70 -4.11 15.98
CA TYR A 45 20.97 -3.88 15.29
C TYR A 45 22.02 -3.22 16.19
N LEU A 46 21.64 -2.16 16.92
CA LEU A 46 22.56 -1.47 17.84
C LEU A 46 22.99 -2.37 19.00
N LEU A 47 22.07 -3.16 19.57
CA LEU A 47 22.40 -4.13 20.63
C LEU A 47 23.35 -5.22 20.11
N PHE A 48 23.16 -5.68 18.88
CA PHE A 48 24.03 -6.65 18.25
C PHE A 48 25.44 -6.10 17.99
N VAL A 49 25.55 -4.88 17.47
CA VAL A 49 26.85 -4.21 17.31
C VAL A 49 27.54 -3.99 18.66
N ALA A 50 26.80 -3.54 19.68
CA ALA A 50 27.33 -3.31 21.01
C ALA A 50 27.86 -4.59 21.66
N THR A 51 27.13 -5.70 21.53
CA THR A 51 27.57 -7.00 22.06
C THR A 51 28.78 -7.54 21.32
N LEU A 52 28.85 -7.44 19.99
CA LEU A 52 30.05 -7.79 19.23
C LEU A 52 31.26 -6.94 19.64
N TYR A 53 31.06 -5.63 19.80
CA TYR A 53 32.12 -4.73 20.24
C TYR A 53 32.60 -5.03 21.67
N CYS A 54 31.72 -5.52 22.55
CA CYS A 54 32.11 -6.00 23.88
C CYS A 54 32.95 -7.27 23.87
N PHE A 55 32.78 -8.14 22.87
CA PHE A 55 33.59 -9.35 22.69
C PHE A 55 34.94 -9.08 22.00
N GLU A 56 35.07 -7.93 21.34
CA GLU A 56 36.31 -7.55 20.67
C GLU A 56 37.37 -7.11 21.68
N SER A 57 38.56 -7.70 21.59
CA SER A 57 39.64 -7.44 22.55
C SER A 57 40.31 -6.09 22.35
N ASP A 58 40.23 -5.53 21.13
CA ASP A 58 40.80 -4.24 20.78
C ASP A 58 39.70 -3.17 20.72
N ARG A 59 39.71 -2.24 21.69
CA ARG A 59 38.72 -1.14 21.79
C ARG A 59 39.07 0.04 20.90
N SER A 60 39.53 -0.23 19.69
CA SER A 60 39.88 0.79 18.70
C SER A 60 38.64 1.27 17.93
N ARG A 61 38.71 2.48 17.35
CA ARG A 61 37.64 3.00 16.47
C ARG A 61 37.51 2.19 15.19
N GLU A 62 38.61 1.61 14.71
CA GLU A 62 38.65 0.74 13.53
C GLU A 62 37.92 -0.58 13.79
N ALA A 63 38.08 -1.14 14.99
CA ALA A 63 37.34 -2.33 15.42
C ALA A 63 35.82 -2.06 15.46
N LEU A 64 35.40 -0.92 16.01
CA LEU A 64 33.98 -0.53 16.02
C LEU A 64 33.42 -0.39 14.60
N ALA A 65 34.15 0.25 13.68
CA ALA A 65 33.76 0.36 12.28
C ALA A 65 33.65 -1.00 11.59
N ALA A 66 34.60 -1.91 11.85
CA ALA A 66 34.55 -3.27 11.35
C ALA A 66 33.34 -4.05 11.88
N CYS A 67 33.00 -3.93 13.17
CA CYS A 67 31.81 -4.56 13.75
C CYS A 67 30.51 -4.05 13.12
N VAL A 68 30.39 -2.73 12.88
CA VAL A 68 29.23 -2.12 12.23
C VAL A 68 29.06 -2.64 10.80
N LEU A 69 30.14 -2.63 10.02
CA LEU A 69 30.13 -3.13 8.64
C LEU A 69 29.85 -4.63 8.59
N TYR A 70 30.38 -5.39 9.53
CA TYR A 70 30.14 -6.82 9.65
C TYR A 70 28.67 -7.14 9.98
N ALA A 71 28.09 -6.46 10.97
CA ALA A 71 26.68 -6.59 11.31
C ALA A 71 25.78 -6.21 10.11
N TYR A 72 26.15 -5.18 9.36
CA TYR A 72 25.45 -4.76 8.15
C TYR A 72 25.55 -5.81 7.03
N ALA A 73 26.73 -6.37 6.79
CA ALA A 73 26.95 -7.41 5.78
C ALA A 73 26.10 -8.66 6.05
N MET A 74 26.02 -9.10 7.31
CA MET A 74 25.15 -10.22 7.70
C MET A 74 23.66 -9.89 7.51
N LEU A 75 23.23 -8.66 7.82
CA LEU A 75 21.85 -8.23 7.57
C LEU A 75 21.50 -8.23 6.08
N MET A 76 22.48 -7.93 5.21
CA MET A 76 22.35 -8.02 3.75
C MET A 76 22.52 -9.44 3.20
N GLU A 77 22.57 -10.47 4.07
CA GLU A 77 22.76 -11.88 3.70
C GLU A 77 24.05 -12.13 2.91
N GLN A 78 25.06 -11.28 3.08
CA GLN A 78 26.34 -11.43 2.40
C GLN A 78 27.28 -12.34 3.21
N GLU A 79 27.99 -13.22 2.50
CA GLU A 79 29.00 -14.07 3.09
C GLU A 79 30.12 -13.23 3.72
N SER A 80 30.44 -13.52 4.97
CA SER A 80 31.53 -12.87 5.70
C SER A 80 32.40 -13.92 6.36
N LYS A 81 33.71 -13.82 6.15
CA LYS A 81 34.68 -14.79 6.66
C LYS A 81 35.02 -14.43 8.10
N VAL A 82 34.46 -15.16 9.06
CA VAL A 82 34.80 -14.96 10.47
C VAL A 82 35.52 -16.15 11.06
N LYS A 83 36.65 -15.86 11.69
CA LYS A 83 37.43 -16.83 12.46
C LYS A 83 36.89 -16.89 13.89
N ASN A 84 35.83 -17.67 14.09
CA ASN A 84 35.22 -17.84 15.41
C ASN A 84 35.78 -19.05 16.15
N ASN A 85 36.56 -18.78 17.21
CA ASN A 85 37.14 -19.82 18.04
C ASN A 85 36.27 -20.22 19.24
N THR A 86 35.28 -19.41 19.65
CA THR A 86 34.48 -19.65 20.86
C THR A 86 33.04 -20.11 20.55
N THR A 87 32.55 -21.10 21.30
CA THR A 87 31.22 -21.70 21.09
C THR A 87 30.07 -20.72 21.38
N HIS A 88 30.20 -19.88 22.40
CA HIS A 88 29.18 -18.89 22.77
C HIS A 88 28.95 -17.86 21.66
N LEU A 89 30.02 -17.38 21.03
CA LEU A 89 29.95 -16.42 19.95
C LEU A 89 29.35 -17.06 18.68
N ARG A 90 29.61 -18.35 18.43
CA ARG A 90 28.94 -19.09 17.35
C ARG A 90 27.43 -19.17 17.56
N ILE A 91 26.97 -19.54 18.77
CA ILE A 91 25.53 -19.60 19.07
C ILE A 91 24.87 -18.23 18.91
N PHE A 92 25.54 -17.17 19.40
CA PHE A 92 25.05 -15.80 19.28
C PHE A 92 24.94 -15.35 17.82
N LEU A 93 25.96 -15.58 17.00
CA LEU A 93 25.92 -15.27 15.57
C LEU A 93 24.87 -16.09 14.82
N THR A 94 24.72 -17.37 15.14
CA THR A 94 23.67 -18.21 14.55
C THR A 94 22.29 -17.65 14.88
N ASN A 95 22.05 -17.20 16.12
CA ASN A 95 20.79 -16.55 16.49
C ASN A 95 20.55 -15.26 15.71
N TRP A 96 21.59 -14.43 15.53
CA TRP A 96 21.51 -13.22 14.72
C TRP A 96 21.21 -13.51 13.25
N LEU A 97 21.80 -14.57 12.68
CA LEU A 97 21.51 -14.99 11.30
C LEU A 97 20.05 -15.45 11.16
N TRP A 98 19.52 -16.18 12.14
CA TRP A 98 18.10 -16.52 12.19
C TRP A 98 17.21 -15.28 12.25
N TYR A 99 17.57 -14.29 13.06
CA TYR A 99 16.88 -13.01 13.12
C TYR A 99 16.91 -12.28 11.76
N CYS A 100 18.09 -12.17 11.14
CA CYS A 100 18.26 -11.54 9.83
C CYS A 100 17.39 -12.22 8.78
N LEU A 101 17.41 -13.56 8.72
CA LEU A 101 16.60 -14.34 7.80
C LEU A 101 15.11 -14.07 7.99
N ILE A 102 14.62 -14.04 9.23
CA ILE A 102 13.19 -13.81 9.50
C ILE A 102 12.79 -12.38 9.09
N ILE A 103 13.57 -11.37 9.44
CA ILE A 103 13.19 -9.97 9.14
C ILE A 103 13.28 -9.66 7.64
N THR A 104 14.30 -10.17 6.94
CA THR A 104 14.46 -9.96 5.49
C THR A 104 13.38 -10.72 4.71
N THR A 105 13.07 -11.96 5.08
CA THR A 105 12.00 -12.74 4.42
C THR A 105 10.63 -12.11 4.66
N ALA A 106 10.33 -11.66 5.88
CA ALA A 106 9.08 -10.94 6.19
C ALA A 106 8.96 -9.64 5.38
N TYR A 107 10.04 -8.85 5.32
CA TYR A 107 10.06 -7.61 4.53
C TYR A 107 9.87 -7.90 3.04
N ARG A 108 10.59 -8.87 2.47
CA ARG A 108 10.49 -9.26 1.06
C ARG A 108 9.10 -9.78 0.71
N ALA A 109 8.51 -10.62 1.56
CA ALA A 109 7.17 -11.18 1.34
C ALA A 109 6.10 -10.08 1.34
N SER A 110 6.19 -9.16 2.30
CA SER A 110 5.21 -8.08 2.42
C SER A 110 5.36 -7.07 1.27
N LEU A 111 6.60 -6.66 0.96
CA LEU A 111 6.87 -5.81 -0.19
C LEU A 111 6.39 -6.46 -1.50
N GLY A 112 6.56 -7.77 -1.66
CA GLY A 112 6.04 -8.53 -2.80
C GLY A 112 4.51 -8.45 -2.94
N SER A 113 3.78 -8.49 -1.82
CA SER A 113 2.33 -8.29 -1.79
C SER A 113 1.94 -6.88 -2.26
N PHE A 114 2.62 -5.85 -1.73
CA PHE A 114 2.35 -4.46 -2.14
C PHE A 114 2.74 -4.14 -3.58
N MET A 115 3.78 -4.80 -4.12
CA MET A 115 4.19 -4.65 -5.51
C MET A 115 3.21 -5.31 -6.49
N THR A 116 2.55 -6.39 -6.07
CA THR A 116 1.56 -7.12 -6.89
C THR A 116 0.15 -6.53 -6.78
N VAL A 117 -0.19 -5.95 -5.63
CA VAL A 117 -1.46 -5.26 -5.36
C VAL A 117 -1.20 -3.75 -5.33
N PRO A 118 -1.51 -3.00 -6.40
CA PRO A 118 -1.18 -1.59 -6.45
C PRO A 118 -1.91 -0.83 -5.35
N ALA A 119 -1.16 -0.09 -4.52
CA ALA A 119 -1.74 0.82 -3.53
C ALA A 119 -2.79 1.71 -4.23
N HIS A 120 -4.04 1.52 -3.83
CA HIS A 120 -5.15 2.24 -4.44
C HIS A 120 -5.14 3.69 -3.95
N ALA A 121 -5.61 4.61 -4.80
CA ALA A 121 -5.85 5.97 -4.32
C ALA A 121 -6.84 5.91 -3.16
N ASN A 122 -6.63 6.77 -2.17
CA ASN A 122 -7.53 6.83 -1.04
C ASN A 122 -8.94 7.13 -1.54
N ASP A 123 -9.92 6.45 -0.96
CA ASP A 123 -11.30 6.68 -1.31
C ASP A 123 -11.87 7.87 -0.54
N PHE A 124 -12.73 8.64 -1.19
CA PHE A 124 -13.47 9.72 -0.55
C PHE A 124 -14.46 9.14 0.46
N ASN A 125 -14.27 9.49 1.74
CA ASN A 125 -15.13 9.03 2.83
C ASN A 125 -15.97 10.16 3.42
N SER A 126 -15.56 11.41 3.22
CA SER A 126 -16.27 12.58 3.70
C SER A 126 -16.54 13.61 2.61
N MET A 127 -17.56 14.42 2.85
CA MET A 127 -17.88 15.59 2.05
C MET A 127 -16.73 16.62 2.07
N THR A 128 -15.98 16.72 3.18
CA THR A 128 -14.76 17.56 3.24
C THR A 128 -13.70 17.16 2.23
N ASP A 129 -13.62 15.88 1.90
CA ASP A 129 -12.61 15.36 1.01
C ASP A 129 -12.92 15.75 -0.44
N ILE A 130 -14.21 15.80 -0.83
CA ILE A 130 -14.62 16.36 -2.13
C ILE A 130 -14.24 17.84 -2.22
N LEU A 131 -14.42 18.65 -1.17
CA LEU A 131 -14.02 20.07 -1.20
C LEU A 131 -12.53 20.28 -1.35
N LYS A 132 -11.72 19.37 -0.81
CA LYS A 132 -10.26 19.42 -0.97
C LYS A 132 -9.83 18.92 -2.35
N SER A 133 -10.66 18.13 -3.03
CA SER A 133 -10.39 17.61 -4.36
C SER A 133 -10.58 18.67 -5.46
N GLU A 134 -10.00 18.41 -6.63
CA GLU A 134 -10.17 19.22 -7.84
C GLU A 134 -11.44 18.89 -8.63
N LEU A 135 -12.30 17.99 -8.10
CA LEU A 135 -13.52 17.57 -8.79
C LEU A 135 -14.52 18.73 -8.91
N ASN A 136 -15.17 18.81 -10.07
CA ASN A 136 -16.29 19.71 -10.27
C ASN A 136 -17.52 19.16 -9.55
N ILE A 137 -18.11 19.97 -8.69
CA ILE A 137 -19.26 19.58 -7.88
C ILE A 137 -20.51 19.92 -8.69
N VAL A 138 -21.32 18.92 -9.00
CA VAL A 138 -22.50 19.11 -9.85
C VAL A 138 -23.74 18.43 -9.32
N GLY A 139 -24.89 18.94 -9.76
CA GLY A 139 -26.18 18.27 -9.57
C GLY A 139 -27.27 18.95 -10.38
N GLY A 140 -28.48 18.42 -10.24
CA GLY A 140 -29.67 18.98 -10.90
C GLY A 140 -30.20 20.25 -10.21
N PRO A 141 -31.08 21.00 -10.88
CA PRO A 141 -31.66 22.23 -10.33
C PRO A 141 -32.47 22.00 -9.04
N ASP A 142 -33.10 20.83 -8.87
CA ASP A 142 -33.83 20.50 -7.64
C ASP A 142 -32.90 20.35 -6.43
N VAL A 143 -31.71 19.79 -6.68
CA VAL A 143 -30.67 19.63 -5.66
C VAL A 143 -30.10 20.99 -5.24
N LEU A 144 -29.98 21.94 -6.18
CA LEU A 144 -29.49 23.28 -5.88
C LEU A 144 -30.32 23.95 -4.77
N LYS A 145 -31.65 23.83 -4.83
CA LYS A 145 -32.54 24.39 -3.79
C LYS A 145 -32.24 23.81 -2.41
N ILE A 146 -32.02 22.49 -2.34
CA ILE A 146 -31.67 21.79 -1.10
C ILE A 146 -30.30 22.26 -0.56
N ILE A 147 -29.32 22.43 -1.46
CA ILE A 147 -27.99 22.92 -1.09
C ILE A 147 -28.03 24.39 -0.63
N GLN A 148 -28.85 25.23 -1.27
CA GLN A 148 -29.02 26.63 -0.87
C GLN A 148 -29.59 26.75 0.54
N GLU A 149 -30.60 25.94 0.89
CA GLU A 149 -31.15 25.93 2.24
C GLU A 149 -30.16 25.38 3.27
N THR A 150 -29.43 24.32 2.94
CA THR A 150 -28.40 23.76 3.85
C THR A 150 -27.14 24.62 3.97
N ALA A 151 -26.87 25.52 3.01
CA ALA A 151 -25.78 26.49 3.09
C ALA A 151 -26.02 27.58 4.14
N LYS A 152 -27.26 27.78 4.58
CA LYS A 152 -27.58 28.73 5.66
C LYS A 152 -27.14 28.20 7.03
N SER A 153 -27.12 26.88 7.23
CA SER A 153 -26.87 26.27 8.54
C SER A 153 -25.41 25.94 8.83
N THR A 154 -24.59 25.63 7.81
CA THR A 154 -23.21 25.17 8.03
C THR A 154 -22.21 25.81 7.05
N ASP A 155 -21.00 26.11 7.55
CA ASP A 155 -19.93 26.72 6.73
C ASP A 155 -19.45 25.78 5.61
N ILE A 156 -19.43 24.47 5.87
CA ILE A 156 -19.06 23.45 4.87
C ILE A 156 -20.03 23.52 3.68
N SER A 157 -21.34 23.54 3.93
CA SER A 157 -22.35 23.63 2.87
C SER A 157 -22.26 24.94 2.09
N ARG A 158 -21.87 26.05 2.74
CA ARG A 158 -21.60 27.33 2.05
C ARG A 158 -20.41 27.24 1.08
N LYS A 159 -19.32 26.59 1.50
CA LYS A 159 -18.16 26.33 0.63
C LYS A 159 -18.52 25.39 -0.52
N PHE A 160 -19.40 24.42 -0.28
CA PHE A 160 -19.97 23.55 -1.32
C PHE A 160 -20.79 24.32 -2.34
N LEU A 161 -21.69 25.19 -1.88
CA LEU A 161 -22.55 25.99 -2.76
C LEU A 161 -21.71 26.88 -3.70
N LYS A 162 -20.62 27.48 -3.21
CA LYS A 162 -19.72 28.30 -4.04
C LYS A 162 -19.07 27.53 -5.20
N ARG A 163 -18.76 26.24 -5.02
CA ARG A 163 -18.17 25.37 -6.06
C ARG A 163 -19.22 24.59 -6.85
N TYR A 164 -20.48 24.65 -6.45
CA TYR A 164 -21.55 23.90 -7.08
C TYR A 164 -21.87 24.49 -8.45
N ARG A 165 -21.91 23.62 -9.47
CA ARG A 165 -22.35 23.97 -10.81
C ARG A 165 -23.61 23.20 -11.13
N THR A 166 -24.68 23.93 -11.44
CA THR A 166 -25.91 23.35 -11.94
C THR A 166 -25.63 22.80 -13.34
N LEU A 167 -26.01 21.55 -13.56
CA LEU A 167 -25.98 20.98 -14.90
C LEU A 167 -27.20 21.50 -15.65
N GLN A 168 -27.00 21.90 -16.91
CA GLN A 168 -28.10 22.20 -17.80
C GLN A 168 -29.00 20.95 -17.91
N PRO A 169 -30.32 21.12 -18.09
CA PRO A 169 -31.24 20.00 -18.25
C PRO A 169 -30.90 19.25 -19.54
N GLY A 170 -30.05 18.25 -19.42
CA GLY A 170 -29.69 17.28 -20.45
C GLY A 170 -29.69 15.88 -19.85
N ASP A 171 -29.43 14.87 -20.68
CA ASP A 171 -29.53 13.47 -20.25
C ASP A 171 -28.58 13.15 -19.08
N PHE A 172 -29.15 12.59 -18.01
CA PHE A 172 -28.41 12.12 -16.84
C PHE A 172 -27.30 11.11 -17.21
N GLU A 173 -27.45 10.45 -18.36
CA GLU A 173 -26.43 9.57 -18.94
C GLU A 173 -25.14 10.30 -19.29
N SER A 174 -25.21 11.54 -19.80
CA SER A 174 -24.02 12.35 -20.11
C SER A 174 -23.25 12.72 -18.85
N ILE A 175 -23.98 13.04 -17.77
CA ILE A 175 -23.40 13.35 -16.46
C ILE A 175 -22.70 12.12 -15.88
N MET A 176 -23.34 10.96 -15.98
CA MET A 176 -22.73 9.70 -15.56
C MET A 176 -21.55 9.33 -16.43
N ASN A 177 -21.61 9.57 -17.74
CA ASN A 177 -20.50 9.35 -18.66
C ASN A 177 -19.28 10.19 -18.25
N ARG A 178 -19.46 11.48 -17.96
CA ARG A 178 -18.38 12.34 -17.45
C ARG A 178 -17.83 11.84 -16.11
N THR A 179 -18.70 11.38 -15.21
CA THR A 179 -18.28 10.87 -13.89
C THR A 179 -17.44 9.59 -14.03
N VAL A 180 -17.80 8.68 -14.94
CA VAL A 180 -17.19 7.35 -15.07
C VAL A 180 -15.99 7.34 -16.02
N VAL A 181 -16.12 7.98 -17.20
CA VAL A 181 -15.10 8.07 -18.24
C VAL A 181 -14.14 9.23 -17.99
N SER A 182 -14.66 10.47 -17.94
CA SER A 182 -13.82 11.67 -17.81
C SER A 182 -13.24 11.86 -16.41
N ARG A 183 -13.95 11.36 -15.39
CA ARG A 183 -13.55 11.38 -13.97
C ARG A 183 -13.28 12.78 -13.41
N ASP A 184 -13.98 13.79 -13.93
CA ASP A 184 -13.78 15.21 -13.60
C ASP A 184 -14.82 15.76 -12.61
N ILE A 185 -15.83 14.96 -12.26
CA ILE A 185 -17.03 15.42 -11.56
C ILE A 185 -17.34 14.58 -10.32
N ALA A 186 -17.85 15.25 -9.28
CA ALA A 186 -18.62 14.66 -8.19
C ALA A 186 -20.12 15.02 -8.34
N VAL A 187 -20.99 14.02 -8.43
CA VAL A 187 -22.44 14.19 -8.66
C VAL A 187 -23.21 13.99 -7.36
N PHE A 188 -24.15 14.89 -7.04
CA PHE A 188 -25.15 14.63 -5.99
C PHE A 188 -26.47 14.18 -6.61
N ALA A 189 -26.83 12.92 -6.40
CA ALA A 189 -28.07 12.36 -6.91
C ALA A 189 -28.53 11.16 -6.07
N VAL A 190 -29.66 10.60 -6.46
CA VAL A 190 -30.20 9.38 -5.86
C VAL A 190 -29.29 8.20 -6.22
N LYS A 191 -28.90 7.43 -5.19
CA LYS A 191 -28.07 6.23 -5.32
C LYS A 191 -28.54 5.30 -6.44
N ARG A 192 -29.85 5.01 -6.49
CA ARG A 192 -30.46 4.10 -7.47
C ARG A 192 -30.27 4.56 -8.91
N PHE A 193 -30.57 5.83 -9.20
CA PHE A 193 -30.41 6.43 -10.52
C PHE A 193 -28.95 6.40 -10.98
N MET A 194 -28.03 6.74 -10.08
CA MET A 194 -26.60 6.70 -10.39
C MET A 194 -26.15 5.29 -10.78
N TYR A 195 -26.55 4.26 -10.00
CA TYR A 195 -26.20 2.88 -10.33
C TYR A 195 -26.78 2.45 -11.68
N TYR A 196 -28.05 2.76 -11.95
CA TYR A 196 -28.71 2.39 -13.19
C TYR A 196 -28.00 2.98 -14.42
N HIS A 197 -27.81 4.30 -14.42
CA HIS A 197 -27.24 5.03 -15.56
C HIS A 197 -25.73 4.87 -15.70
N SER A 198 -25.02 4.24 -14.75
CA SER A 198 -23.58 3.97 -14.85
C SER A 198 -23.24 2.65 -15.51
N ARG A 199 -24.21 1.72 -15.59
CA ARG A 199 -23.98 0.34 -16.06
C ARG A 199 -23.57 0.29 -17.53
N PRO A 200 -24.21 1.01 -18.46
CA PRO A 200 -23.81 0.98 -19.87
C PRO A 200 -22.35 1.40 -20.06
N GLN A 201 -21.94 2.50 -19.44
CA GLN A 201 -20.58 3.05 -19.52
C GLN A 201 -19.57 2.14 -18.82
N ALA A 202 -19.93 1.56 -17.67
CA ALA A 202 -19.10 0.57 -16.99
C ALA A 202 -18.77 -0.62 -17.90
N ARG A 203 -19.77 -1.12 -18.65
CA ARG A 203 -19.59 -2.20 -19.62
C ARG A 203 -18.69 -1.79 -20.78
N LEU A 204 -18.87 -0.58 -21.32
CA LEU A 204 -18.07 -0.05 -22.43
C LEU A 204 -16.58 0.04 -22.07
N ILE A 205 -16.24 0.57 -20.89
CA ILE A 205 -14.85 0.73 -20.44
C ILE A 205 -14.32 -0.58 -19.82
N LYS A 206 -15.14 -1.64 -19.75
CA LYS A 206 -14.83 -2.90 -19.07
C LYS A 206 -14.40 -2.68 -17.60
N VAL A 207 -14.94 -1.66 -16.96
CA VAL A 207 -14.68 -1.31 -15.56
C VAL A 207 -15.75 -1.95 -14.69
N LYS A 208 -15.33 -2.67 -13.65
CA LYS A 208 -16.24 -3.34 -12.73
C LYS A 208 -16.91 -2.39 -11.74
N ILE A 209 -16.22 -1.35 -11.27
CA ILE A 209 -16.81 -0.36 -10.36
C ILE A 209 -16.68 1.02 -11.01
N PRO A 210 -17.75 1.57 -11.60
CA PRO A 210 -17.68 2.82 -12.35
C PRO A 210 -17.52 4.04 -11.44
N PHE A 211 -18.18 4.05 -10.29
CA PHE A 211 -18.16 5.15 -9.32
C PHE A 211 -18.31 4.60 -7.90
N ARG A 212 -17.92 5.38 -6.90
CA ARG A 212 -18.12 5.12 -5.47
C ARG A 212 -19.14 6.12 -4.93
N LEU A 213 -20.07 5.65 -4.10
CA LEU A 213 -20.89 6.53 -3.28
C LEU A 213 -20.16 6.79 -1.96
N ILE A 214 -20.10 8.04 -1.52
CA ILE A 214 -19.57 8.37 -0.19
C ILE A 214 -20.44 7.70 0.89
N PRO A 215 -19.82 7.05 1.89
CA PRO A 215 -20.56 6.41 2.96
C PRO A 215 -21.36 7.44 3.77
N GLY A 216 -22.60 7.08 4.10
CA GLY A 216 -23.52 7.97 4.82
C GLY A 216 -24.68 8.45 3.96
N CYS A 217 -25.81 8.69 4.62
CA CYS A 217 -26.99 9.28 3.98
C CYS A 217 -27.04 10.75 4.28
N LEU A 218 -27.00 11.57 3.23
CA LEU A 218 -27.16 12.99 3.40
C LEU A 218 -28.64 13.38 3.42
N LEU A 219 -29.46 12.71 2.59
CA LEU A 219 -30.88 12.94 2.56
C LEU A 219 -31.64 11.65 2.26
N ARG A 220 -32.62 11.34 3.11
CA ARG A 220 -33.60 10.28 2.88
C ARG A 220 -34.83 10.88 2.21
N ALA A 221 -35.14 10.39 1.03
CA ALA A 221 -36.36 10.75 0.32
C ALA A 221 -37.18 9.50 0.04
N HIS A 222 -38.48 9.64 -0.15
CA HIS A 222 -39.31 8.53 -0.63
C HIS A 222 -39.06 8.34 -2.13
N THR A 223 -38.79 7.10 -2.57
CA THR A 223 -38.32 6.75 -3.93
C THR A 223 -39.26 7.17 -5.06
N THR A 224 -40.54 7.31 -4.76
CA THR A 224 -41.58 7.50 -5.76
C THR A 224 -42.83 8.02 -5.07
N GLN A 225 -43.15 9.29 -5.31
CA GLN A 225 -44.37 9.89 -4.82
C GLN A 225 -45.35 9.95 -5.97
N LEU A 226 -46.45 9.22 -5.87
CA LEU A 226 -47.59 9.43 -6.76
C LEU A 226 -48.28 10.70 -6.29
N LEU A 227 -48.14 11.75 -7.09
CA LEU A 227 -48.74 13.04 -6.84
C LEU A 227 -50.15 13.04 -7.41
N VAL A 228 -51.13 13.33 -6.56
CA VAL A 228 -52.52 13.52 -6.94
C VAL A 228 -52.95 14.92 -6.55
N GLN A 229 -53.93 15.48 -7.27
CA GLN A 229 -54.50 16.77 -6.91
C GLN A 229 -55.08 16.73 -5.49
N ARG A 230 -54.98 17.86 -4.79
CA ARG A 230 -55.55 18.03 -3.45
C ARG A 230 -57.05 17.71 -3.51
N ASN A 231 -57.53 16.89 -2.59
CA ASN A 231 -58.92 16.41 -2.49
C ASN A 231 -59.39 15.48 -3.64
N SER A 232 -58.49 14.85 -4.38
CA SER A 232 -58.89 13.83 -5.36
C SER A 232 -59.54 12.62 -4.69
N HIS A 233 -60.70 12.18 -5.21
CA HIS A 233 -61.37 10.95 -4.80
C HIS A 233 -60.50 9.68 -4.98
N LEU A 234 -59.48 9.75 -5.83
CA LEU A 234 -58.57 8.63 -6.10
C LEU A 234 -57.56 8.38 -4.98
N HIS A 235 -57.36 9.34 -4.08
CA HIS A 235 -56.35 9.26 -3.02
C HIS A 235 -56.49 7.99 -2.17
N ASN A 236 -57.71 7.70 -1.70
CA ASN A 236 -57.97 6.56 -0.81
C ASN A 236 -57.85 5.23 -1.55
N SER A 237 -58.36 5.15 -2.78
CA SER A 237 -58.27 3.96 -3.62
C SER A 237 -56.82 3.64 -3.98
N LEU A 238 -56.03 4.64 -4.39
CA LEU A 238 -54.61 4.48 -4.70
C LEU A 238 -53.83 4.03 -3.47
N ASN A 239 -54.07 4.62 -2.31
CA ASN A 239 -53.36 4.25 -1.09
C ASN A 239 -53.64 2.80 -0.68
N LYS A 240 -54.89 2.32 -0.86
CA LYS A 240 -55.25 0.92 -0.61
C LYS A 240 -54.54 -0.04 -1.57
N VAL A 241 -54.47 0.30 -2.86
CA VAL A 241 -53.75 -0.50 -3.87
C VAL A 241 -52.25 -0.51 -3.60
N LEU A 242 -51.65 0.65 -3.34
CA LEU A 242 -50.21 0.77 -3.01
C LEU A 242 -49.85 -0.04 -1.78
N THR A 243 -50.67 0.04 -0.73
CA THR A 243 -50.45 -0.73 0.51
C THR A 243 -50.42 -2.23 0.20
N ARG A 244 -51.38 -2.74 -0.59
CA ARG A 244 -51.38 -4.15 -1.03
C ARG A 244 -50.15 -4.49 -1.87
N LEU A 245 -49.71 -3.62 -2.77
CA LEU A 245 -48.51 -3.85 -3.59
C LEU A 245 -47.22 -3.92 -2.77
N PHE A 246 -47.12 -3.14 -1.70
CA PHE A 246 -46.01 -3.21 -0.75
C PHE A 246 -46.12 -4.46 0.14
N GLU A 247 -47.30 -4.75 0.70
CA GLU A 247 -47.53 -5.91 1.59
C GLU A 247 -47.33 -7.25 0.88
N THR A 248 -47.67 -7.33 -0.41
CA THR A 248 -47.43 -8.53 -1.23
C THR A 248 -45.98 -8.69 -1.68
N GLY A 249 -45.13 -7.68 -1.49
CA GLY A 249 -43.74 -7.70 -1.96
C GLY A 249 -43.58 -7.58 -3.48
N ILE A 250 -44.64 -7.25 -4.22
CA ILE A 250 -44.57 -7.05 -5.68
C ILE A 250 -43.59 -5.91 -6.01
N ILE A 251 -43.63 -4.81 -5.26
CA ILE A 251 -42.70 -3.70 -5.43
C ILE A 251 -41.26 -4.14 -5.18
N ASP A 252 -41.02 -4.92 -4.12
CA ASP A 252 -39.69 -5.45 -3.82
C ASP A 252 -39.19 -6.38 -4.93
N HIS A 253 -40.08 -7.21 -5.49
CA HIS A 253 -39.76 -8.03 -6.66
C HIS A 253 -39.35 -7.18 -7.87
N PHE A 254 -40.13 -6.14 -8.20
CA PHE A 254 -39.77 -5.22 -9.29
C PHE A 254 -38.47 -4.47 -9.02
N ILE A 255 -38.23 -4.00 -7.80
CA ILE A 255 -36.98 -3.34 -7.41
C ILE A 255 -35.82 -4.32 -7.53
N MET A 256 -35.98 -5.57 -7.09
CA MET A 256 -34.92 -6.59 -7.17
C MET A 256 -34.72 -7.08 -8.61
N HIS A 257 -35.74 -7.09 -9.45
CA HIS A 257 -35.65 -7.55 -10.84
C HIS A 257 -35.12 -6.45 -11.77
N LEU A 258 -35.74 -5.26 -11.76
CA LEU A 258 -35.29 -4.09 -12.54
C LEU A 258 -33.99 -3.51 -12.00
N GLY A 259 -33.88 -3.46 -10.67
CA GLY A 259 -32.68 -3.04 -9.98
C GLY A 259 -31.62 -4.13 -9.92
N SER A 260 -31.91 -5.38 -10.38
CA SER A 260 -31.08 -6.58 -10.24
C SER A 260 -29.64 -6.21 -10.05
N ASN A 261 -29.32 -6.13 -8.76
CA ASN A 261 -28.05 -5.75 -8.19
C ASN A 261 -27.10 -6.92 -8.37
N ARG A 262 -26.94 -7.39 -9.61
CA ARG A 262 -25.63 -7.84 -10.09
C ARG A 262 -24.74 -6.60 -10.13
N LEU A 263 -24.49 -6.02 -8.93
CA LEU A 263 -23.28 -5.28 -8.67
C LEU A 263 -22.21 -6.14 -9.29
N LEU A 264 -21.52 -5.57 -10.27
CA LEU A 264 -20.38 -6.20 -10.90
C LEU A 264 -19.54 -6.79 -9.75
N PRO A 265 -19.29 -8.12 -9.76
CA PRO A 265 -18.78 -8.82 -8.59
C PRO A 265 -17.56 -8.08 -8.06
N ALA A 266 -17.50 -7.93 -6.73
CA ALA A 266 -16.42 -7.27 -6.02
C ALA A 266 -15.08 -7.72 -6.62
N GLU A 267 -14.18 -6.76 -6.82
CA GLU A 267 -12.92 -6.94 -7.53
C GLU A 267 -12.17 -8.15 -6.96
N LYS A 268 -12.17 -9.29 -7.67
CA LYS A 268 -11.12 -10.29 -7.48
C LYS A 268 -9.83 -9.55 -7.80
N ILE A 269 -8.99 -9.36 -6.78
CA ILE A 269 -7.69 -8.71 -6.87
C ILE A 269 -6.88 -9.50 -7.89
N LYS A 270 -6.90 -9.06 -9.16
CA LYS A 270 -6.05 -9.62 -10.20
C LYS A 270 -4.69 -8.97 -10.02
N GLY A 271 -3.69 -9.77 -9.66
CA GLY A 271 -2.30 -9.33 -9.65
C GLY A 271 -1.97 -8.67 -10.99
N ARG A 272 -1.45 -7.44 -10.93
CA ARG A 272 -1.01 -6.74 -12.14
C ARG A 272 0.45 -7.08 -12.41
N PRO A 273 0.89 -7.11 -13.68
CA PRO A 273 2.31 -7.26 -13.99
C PRO A 273 3.09 -6.08 -13.41
N LEU A 274 4.25 -6.38 -12.84
CA LEU A 274 5.15 -5.40 -12.25
C LEU A 274 5.63 -4.43 -13.35
N ARG A 275 5.38 -3.13 -13.17
CA ARG A 275 5.79 -2.09 -14.13
C ARG A 275 7.07 -1.40 -13.65
N MET A 276 7.93 -0.99 -14.57
CA MET A 276 9.16 -0.24 -14.26
C MET A 276 8.91 1.02 -13.41
N LYS A 277 7.76 1.68 -13.60
CA LYS A 277 7.36 2.83 -12.78
C LYS A 277 7.31 2.53 -11.27
N LEU A 278 7.03 1.29 -10.88
CA LEU A 278 6.95 0.89 -9.49
C LEU A 278 8.34 0.70 -8.85
N ILE A 279 9.32 0.26 -9.64
CA ILE A 279 10.68 -0.08 -9.20
C ILE A 279 11.65 1.12 -9.32
N TRP A 280 11.26 2.20 -10.00
CA TRP A 280 12.11 3.37 -10.25
C TRP A 280 12.79 3.92 -8.99
N CYS A 281 12.11 3.87 -7.83
CA CYS A 281 12.67 4.35 -6.57
C CYS A 281 13.91 3.56 -6.14
N THR A 282 13.92 2.24 -6.35
CA THR A 282 15.08 1.38 -6.05
C THR A 282 16.29 1.75 -6.91
N PHE A 283 16.08 2.01 -8.21
CA PHE A 283 17.14 2.48 -9.10
C PHE A 283 17.67 3.86 -8.69
N PHE A 284 16.78 4.77 -8.28
CA PHE A 284 17.17 6.08 -7.81
C PHE A 284 18.05 5.99 -6.55
N ILE A 285 17.70 5.16 -5.57
CA ILE A 285 18.49 4.96 -4.35
C ILE A 285 19.88 4.38 -4.70
N LEU A 286 19.95 3.43 -5.65
CA LEU A 286 21.22 2.85 -6.09
C LEU A 286 22.14 3.91 -6.71
N VAL A 287 21.63 4.72 -7.63
CA VAL A 287 22.39 5.79 -8.29
C VAL A 287 22.82 6.83 -7.27
N ALA A 288 21.93 7.26 -6.38
CA ALA A 288 22.27 8.20 -5.31
C ALA A 288 23.38 7.64 -4.40
N GLY A 289 23.33 6.36 -4.05
CA GLY A 289 24.36 5.69 -3.26
C GLY A 289 25.72 5.66 -3.98
N GLN A 290 25.75 5.38 -5.28
CA GLN A 290 26.98 5.42 -6.08
C GLN A 290 27.57 6.83 -6.16
N VAL A 291 26.73 7.86 -6.32
CA VAL A 291 27.16 9.26 -6.34
C VAL A 291 27.76 9.66 -4.98
N ILE A 292 27.12 9.30 -3.87
CA ILE A 292 27.65 9.57 -2.52
C ILE A 292 28.99 8.87 -2.32
N SER A 293 29.10 7.59 -2.68
CA SER A 293 30.35 6.83 -2.61
C SER A 293 31.47 7.49 -3.43
N PHE A 294 31.15 7.94 -4.66
CA PHE A 294 32.09 8.65 -5.51
C PHE A 294 32.55 9.99 -4.91
N ILE A 295 31.63 10.74 -4.28
CA ILE A 295 31.97 11.99 -3.58
C ILE A 295 32.90 11.71 -2.38
N VAL A 296 32.59 10.70 -1.57
CA VAL A 296 33.44 10.30 -0.43
C VAL A 296 34.83 9.91 -0.91
N PHE A 297 34.93 9.12 -1.99
CA PHE A 297 36.20 8.76 -2.61
C PHE A 297 36.99 10.00 -3.07
N LEU A 298 36.33 10.97 -3.72
CA LEU A 298 36.99 12.22 -4.13
C LEU A 298 37.46 13.05 -2.93
N LEU A 299 36.72 13.06 -1.83
CA LEU A 299 37.13 13.72 -0.59
C LEU A 299 38.33 13.02 0.04
N GLU A 300 38.34 11.69 0.08
CA GLU A 300 39.46 10.90 0.61
C GLU A 300 40.75 11.15 -0.21
N VAL A 301 40.65 11.17 -1.54
CA VAL A 301 41.76 11.44 -2.45
C VAL A 301 42.28 12.89 -2.34
N LYS A 302 41.41 13.86 -2.02
CA LYS A 302 41.80 15.27 -1.85
C LYS A 302 42.31 15.61 -0.44
N TYR A 303 41.96 14.84 0.59
CA TYR A 303 42.37 15.04 1.97
C TYR A 303 43.40 14.02 2.54
N PRO A 304 44.36 13.45 1.78
CA PRO A 304 45.30 12.46 2.33
C PRO A 304 46.38 13.07 3.23
N SER A 305 46.45 14.40 3.40
CA SER A 305 47.57 15.06 4.08
C SER A 305 47.42 15.22 5.60
N LYS A 306 46.22 15.04 6.20
CA LYS A 306 46.03 15.30 7.64
C LYS A 306 45.76 14.08 8.53
N ILE A 307 45.61 12.89 7.98
CA ILE A 307 45.50 11.64 8.77
C ILE A 307 46.78 10.83 8.52
N LYS A 308 47.80 11.10 9.34
CA LYS A 308 49.03 10.30 9.41
C LYS A 308 48.64 8.84 9.68
N HIS A 309 48.69 8.02 8.65
CA HIS A 309 48.67 6.57 8.81
C HIS A 309 49.92 6.16 9.57
N GLY A 310 49.73 5.73 10.83
CA GLY A 310 50.68 4.84 11.47
C GLY A 310 50.69 3.56 10.65
N VAL A 311 51.67 3.44 9.75
CA VAL A 311 51.95 2.22 8.99
C VAL A 311 52.09 1.08 10.00
N ILE A 312 51.11 0.18 10.04
CA ILE A 312 51.24 -1.11 10.70
C ILE A 312 52.33 -1.85 9.92
N LYS A 313 53.56 -1.79 10.44
CA LYS A 313 54.65 -2.69 10.01
C LYS A 313 54.20 -4.11 10.34
N VAL A 314 53.72 -4.83 9.33
CA VAL A 314 53.64 -6.29 9.38
C VAL A 314 55.08 -6.77 9.57
N LYS A 315 55.41 -7.21 10.79
CA LYS A 315 56.70 -7.79 11.13
C LYS A 315 56.79 -9.13 10.39
N PRO A 316 57.72 -9.35 9.45
CA PRO A 316 57.92 -10.67 8.89
C PRO A 316 58.38 -11.57 10.04
N ARG A 317 57.58 -12.60 10.35
CA ARG A 317 57.96 -13.65 11.28
C ARG A 317 59.10 -14.42 10.62
N VAL A 318 60.33 -14.09 11.02
CA VAL A 318 61.51 -14.90 10.75
C VAL A 318 61.33 -16.20 11.53
N ASP A 319 60.93 -17.25 10.82
CA ASP A 319 60.87 -18.61 11.38
C ASP A 319 62.31 -19.11 11.62
N LEU A 320 62.78 -18.86 12.84
CA LEU A 320 63.84 -19.64 13.47
C LEU A 320 63.28 -21.03 13.81
N MET A 321 63.34 -21.97 12.88
CA MET A 321 63.40 -23.40 13.22
C MET A 321 64.39 -24.13 12.32
N LYS A 322 65.56 -24.36 12.92
CA LYS A 322 66.52 -25.40 12.58
C LYS A 322 65.79 -26.69 12.18
N GLN A 323 66.07 -27.19 10.98
CA GLN A 323 65.75 -28.57 10.62
C GLN A 323 66.61 -29.53 11.46
N PRO A 324 66.04 -30.51 12.18
CA PRO A 324 66.74 -31.73 12.51
C PRO A 324 66.56 -32.70 11.34
N GLN A 325 67.68 -33.09 10.74
CA GLN A 325 67.73 -34.19 9.78
C GLN A 325 67.20 -35.47 10.42
N TRP A 326 66.18 -36.08 9.81
CA TRP A 326 65.85 -37.49 10.05
C TRP A 326 65.79 -38.23 8.72
N LYS A 327 66.63 -39.26 8.66
CA LYS A 327 66.98 -40.10 7.51
C LYS A 327 65.76 -40.78 6.90
N ARG A 328 65.79 -40.84 5.55
CA ARG A 328 65.06 -41.82 4.73
C ARG A 328 65.32 -43.23 5.26
N GLN A 329 64.26 -43.94 5.62
CA GLN A 329 64.30 -45.40 5.70
C GLN A 329 63.08 -45.96 4.99
N SER A 330 63.33 -46.50 3.81
CA SER A 330 62.39 -47.24 2.98
C SER A 330 61.93 -48.51 3.71
N ARG A 331 60.63 -48.79 3.71
CA ARG A 331 60.13 -50.17 3.75
C ARG A 331 58.72 -50.25 3.15
N ASN A 332 58.67 -50.90 1.99
CA ASN A 332 57.47 -51.43 1.35
C ASN A 332 56.81 -52.49 2.24
N PHE A 333 55.49 -52.44 2.36
CA PHE A 333 54.53 -53.54 2.60
C PHE A 333 53.16 -52.81 2.62
N GLY A 334 52.21 -52.99 1.72
CA GLY A 334 51.64 -54.23 1.19
C GLY A 334 50.12 -54.09 1.34
N GLN A 335 49.42 -53.98 0.20
CA GLN A 335 47.97 -54.13 -0.05
C GLN A 335 47.01 -54.31 1.14
N ARG A 336 45.92 -53.52 1.13
CA ARG A 336 44.53 -54.04 1.14
C ARG A 336 43.53 -52.95 0.75
N HIS A 337 42.67 -53.31 -0.21
CA HIS A 337 41.49 -52.60 -0.70
C HIS A 337 40.46 -52.32 0.41
N PHE A 338 39.63 -51.28 0.26
CA PHE A 338 38.17 -51.39 0.14
C PHE A 338 37.50 -50.02 -0.15
N TYR A 339 36.78 -49.97 -1.29
CA TYR A 339 35.57 -49.22 -1.70
C TYR A 339 35.04 -48.07 -0.80
N MET A 340 34.70 -46.86 -1.27
CA MET A 340 33.75 -46.38 -2.31
C MET A 340 32.72 -45.49 -1.58
N GLY A 341 32.41 -44.30 -2.11
CA GLY A 341 31.35 -43.45 -1.55
C GLY A 341 31.40 -41.98 -1.95
N GLN A 342 31.30 -41.70 -3.25
CA GLN A 342 30.72 -40.44 -3.74
C GLN A 342 29.22 -40.43 -3.44
N TYR A 343 28.64 -39.27 -3.07
CA TYR A 343 27.32 -38.69 -3.42
C TYR A 343 27.13 -37.47 -2.48
N LEU A 344 27.18 -36.22 -2.98
CA LEU A 344 26.05 -35.43 -3.49
C LEU A 344 24.85 -35.39 -2.52
N TRP A 345 24.66 -34.25 -1.86
CA TRP A 345 23.52 -33.32 -2.02
C TRP A 345 23.90 -31.94 -1.49
#